data_AF-A0A9D9AKR9-F1
#
_entry.id   AF-A0A9D9AKR9-F1
#
_cell.length_a   1.000
_cell.length_b   1.000
_cell.length_c   1.000
_cell.angle_alpha   90.00
_cell.angle_beta   90.00
_cell.angle_gamma   90.00
#
_symmetry.space_group_name_H-M   'P 1'
#
loop_
_entity.id
_entity.type
_entity.pdbx_description
1 polymer ?
#
loop_
_entity_poly.entity_id
_entity_poly.type
_entity_poly.pdbx_seq_one_letter_code
_entity_poly.pdbx_strand_id
1 'polypeptide(L)'
;MGEETGASEPKSFDTTLEAFAQACADAEEGIVPEQPMVGIVLDAKDEFGADEPMSVEDDGCLRLTLRVAAKDGGFIALSKTTYAPKQEVKVGDLVCWVPLKHEAALAEQANDERFGWIGLVFATLEPDWVEDEWALREFYE
;
A
#
# COMPACT_ATOMS: atom_id res chain seq x y z
N MET A 1 -18.88 -2.21 -35.10
CA MET A 1 -17.99 -3.25 -34.56
C MET A 1 -17.93 -2.95 -33.08
N GLY A 2 -18.45 -3.86 -32.26
CA GLY A 2 -18.51 -3.65 -30.81
C GLY A 2 -17.11 -3.75 -30.22
N GLU A 3 -16.66 -2.68 -29.59
CA GLU A 3 -15.62 -2.76 -28.58
C GLU A 3 -16.33 -3.31 -27.34
N GLU A 4 -16.19 -4.61 -27.12
CA GLU A 4 -16.48 -5.22 -25.84
C GLU A 4 -15.50 -4.60 -24.86
N THR A 5 -15.92 -3.54 -24.17
CA THR A 5 -15.28 -3.09 -22.93
C THR A 5 -15.43 -4.26 -21.98
N GLY A 6 -14.39 -5.10 -21.91
CA GLY A 6 -14.30 -6.17 -20.93
C GLY A 6 -14.29 -5.52 -19.55
N ALA A 7 -15.47 -5.29 -18.99
CA ALA A 7 -15.61 -4.97 -17.58
C ALA A 7 -14.99 -6.16 -16.85
N SER A 8 -13.82 -5.96 -16.25
CA SER A 8 -13.25 -6.94 -15.35
C SER A 8 -14.32 -7.30 -14.31
N GLU A 9 -14.62 -8.59 -14.21
CA GLU A 9 -15.63 -9.09 -13.28
C GLU A 9 -15.31 -8.59 -11.86
N PRO A 10 -16.30 -8.13 -11.08
CA PRO A 10 -16.05 -7.69 -9.72
C PRO A 10 -15.49 -8.87 -8.92
N LYS A 11 -14.31 -8.68 -8.31
CA LYS A 11 -13.66 -9.70 -7.48
C LYS A 11 -13.70 -9.24 -6.03
N SER A 12 -14.54 -9.88 -5.24
CA SER A 12 -14.51 -9.78 -3.78
C SER A 12 -13.61 -10.88 -3.23
N PHE A 13 -12.72 -10.54 -2.30
CA PHE A 13 -11.84 -11.50 -1.63
C PHE A 13 -12.32 -11.70 -0.19
N ASP A 14 -12.34 -12.95 0.28
CA ASP A 14 -12.74 -13.28 1.65
C ASP A 14 -11.76 -12.70 2.69
N THR A 15 -10.51 -12.45 2.30
CA THR A 15 -9.48 -11.87 3.18
C THR A 15 -8.63 -10.81 2.49
N THR A 16 -8.17 -9.84 3.28
CA THR A 16 -7.16 -8.85 2.87
C THR A 16 -5.90 -9.49 2.29
N LEU A 17 -5.47 -10.62 2.84
CA LEU A 17 -4.27 -11.32 2.36
C LEU A 17 -4.45 -11.89 0.96
N GLU A 18 -5.64 -12.41 0.65
CA GLU A 18 -5.97 -12.89 -0.71
C GLU A 18 -6.03 -11.73 -1.70
N ALA A 19 -6.66 -10.62 -1.33
CA ALA A 19 -6.64 -9.39 -2.11
C ALA A 19 -5.20 -8.91 -2.37
N PHE A 20 -4.34 -8.89 -1.35
CA PHE A 20 -2.93 -8.53 -1.51
C PHE A 20 -2.17 -9.51 -2.41
N ALA A 21 -2.41 -10.81 -2.28
CA ALA A 21 -1.80 -11.82 -3.14
C ALA A 21 -2.22 -11.64 -4.61
N GLN A 22 -3.48 -11.31 -4.87
CA GLN A 22 -3.95 -10.97 -6.20
C GLN A 22 -3.29 -9.68 -6.71
N ALA A 23 -3.18 -8.64 -5.88
CA ALA A 23 -2.47 -7.41 -6.23
C ALA A 23 -1.00 -7.68 -6.60
N CYS A 24 -0.34 -8.63 -5.94
CA CYS A 24 1.02 -9.05 -6.31
C CYS A 24 1.06 -9.77 -7.66
N ALA A 25 0.04 -10.58 -7.98
CA ALA A 25 -0.06 -11.28 -9.25
C ALA A 25 -0.30 -10.32 -10.44
N ASP A 26 -1.07 -9.26 -10.21
CA ASP A 26 -1.38 -8.22 -11.21
C ASP A 26 -0.33 -7.08 -11.23
N ALA A 27 0.62 -7.07 -10.29
CA ALA A 27 1.62 -6.01 -10.19
C ALA A 27 2.46 -5.87 -11.46
N GLU A 28 2.67 -4.63 -11.90
CA GLU A 28 3.56 -4.32 -13.01
C GLU A 28 5.04 -4.56 -12.67
N GLU A 29 5.90 -4.58 -13.69
CA GLU A 29 7.33 -4.75 -13.47
C GLU A 29 7.97 -3.42 -13.05
N GLY A 30 8.46 -3.38 -11.80
CA GLY A 30 9.13 -2.22 -11.24
C GLY A 30 8.19 -1.26 -10.50
N ILE A 31 8.78 -0.22 -9.92
CA ILE A 31 8.07 0.81 -9.16
C ILE A 31 8.06 2.06 -10.02
N VAL A 32 6.86 2.50 -10.42
CA VAL A 32 6.69 3.72 -11.20
C VAL A 32 6.29 4.85 -10.27
N PRO A 33 7.07 5.95 -10.21
CA PRO A 33 6.71 7.12 -9.40
C PRO A 33 5.31 7.62 -9.71
N GLU A 34 4.60 8.09 -8.70
CA GLU A 34 3.26 8.69 -8.81
C GLU A 34 2.15 7.72 -9.26
N GLN A 35 2.46 6.44 -9.48
CA GLN A 35 1.45 5.41 -9.76
C GLN A 35 1.03 4.69 -8.48
N PRO A 36 -0.29 4.62 -8.18
CA PRO A 36 -0.78 3.95 -6.99
C PRO A 36 -0.50 2.45 -7.06
N MET A 37 -0.03 1.91 -5.94
CA MET A 37 0.18 0.48 -5.72
C MET A 37 -0.54 0.05 -4.45
N VAL A 38 -0.97 -1.20 -4.41
CA VAL A 38 -1.58 -1.77 -3.21
C VAL A 38 -0.48 -2.05 -2.19
N GLY A 39 -0.68 -1.59 -0.97
CA GLY A 39 0.08 -1.99 0.20
C GLY A 39 -0.80 -2.69 1.22
N ILE A 40 -0.19 -3.49 2.09
CA ILE A 40 -0.80 -3.95 3.33
C ILE A 40 -0.01 -3.38 4.51
N VAL A 41 -0.71 -2.86 5.51
CA VAL A 41 -0.08 -2.29 6.70
C VAL A 41 0.56 -3.39 7.52
N LEU A 42 1.86 -3.23 7.81
CA LEU A 42 2.62 -4.12 8.67
C LEU A 42 2.76 -3.53 10.08
N ASP A 43 3.07 -4.41 11.02
CA ASP A 43 3.43 -4.02 12.38
C ASP A 43 4.91 -3.60 12.41
N ALA A 44 5.19 -2.30 12.59
CA ALA A 44 6.57 -1.81 12.65
C ALA A 44 7.35 -2.36 13.86
N LYS A 45 6.68 -2.80 14.92
CA LYS A 45 7.32 -3.45 16.07
C LYS A 45 7.81 -4.85 15.71
N ASP A 46 7.04 -5.60 14.93
CA ASP A 46 7.47 -6.93 14.47
C ASP A 46 8.58 -6.81 13.41
N GLU A 47 8.43 -5.87 12.46
CA GLU A 47 9.37 -5.72 11.34
C GLU A 47 10.70 -5.04 11.74
N PHE A 48 10.65 -4.03 12.61
CA PHE A 48 11.81 -3.19 12.94
C PHE A 48 12.12 -3.10 14.44
N GLY A 49 11.37 -3.78 15.31
CA GLY A 49 11.56 -3.68 16.76
C GLY A 49 11.20 -2.30 17.31
N ALA A 50 10.32 -1.55 16.62
CA ALA A 50 9.81 -0.28 17.09
C ALA A 50 9.02 -0.42 18.42
N ASP A 51 8.89 0.68 19.17
CA ASP A 51 8.09 0.69 20.41
C ASP A 51 6.58 0.49 20.13
N GLU A 52 6.10 1.06 19.03
CA GLU A 52 4.70 1.04 18.60
C GLU A 52 4.56 0.51 17.17
N PRO A 53 3.43 -0.15 16.83
CA PRO A 53 3.21 -0.72 15.50
C PRO A 53 3.12 0.35 14.39
N MET A 54 2.69 1.55 14.76
CA MET A 54 2.55 2.73 13.90
C MET A 54 2.86 3.96 14.75
N SER A 55 3.47 4.99 14.16
CA SER A 55 3.82 6.21 14.88
C SER A 55 3.01 7.39 14.36
N VAL A 56 2.48 8.20 15.27
CA VAL A 56 1.82 9.47 14.93
C VAL A 56 2.88 10.56 14.90
N GLU A 57 2.99 11.27 13.78
CA GLU A 57 3.89 12.41 13.64
C GLU A 57 3.28 13.68 14.26
N ASP A 58 4.07 14.73 14.48
CA ASP A 58 3.60 16.00 15.08
C ASP A 58 2.46 16.68 14.31
N ASP A 59 2.37 16.42 13.00
CA ASP A 59 1.32 16.92 12.11
C ASP A 59 0.01 16.10 12.19
N GLY A 60 -0.04 15.08 13.04
CA GLY A 60 -1.18 14.16 13.19
C GLY A 60 -1.26 13.07 12.12
N CYS A 61 -0.41 13.12 11.10
CA CYS A 61 -0.27 12.05 10.11
C CYS A 61 0.33 10.78 10.74
N LEU A 62 -0.03 9.61 10.21
CA LEU A 62 0.55 8.34 10.62
C LEU A 62 1.75 7.98 9.75
N ARG A 63 2.83 7.54 10.38
CA ARG A 63 3.93 6.82 9.73
C ARG A 63 3.60 5.32 9.78
N LEU A 64 3.55 4.71 8.60
CA LEU A 64 3.13 3.33 8.41
C LEU A 64 4.27 2.56 7.72
N THR A 65 4.53 1.36 8.21
CA THR A 65 5.33 0.37 7.50
C THR A 65 4.39 -0.45 6.65
N LEU A 66 4.68 -0.58 5.35
CA LEU A 66 3.83 -1.32 4.42
C LEU A 66 4.61 -2.45 3.77
N ARG A 67 3.91 -3.52 3.43
CA ARG A 67 4.33 -4.43 2.37
C ARG A 67 3.61 -4.00 1.10
N VAL A 68 4.33 -3.48 0.13
CA VAL A 68 3.79 -3.04 -1.16
C VAL A 68 3.78 -4.22 -2.13
N ALA A 69 2.70 -4.39 -2.86
CA ALA A 69 2.50 -5.48 -3.80
C ALA A 69 3.53 -5.43 -4.94
N ALA A 70 4.15 -6.56 -5.23
CA ALA A 70 5.08 -6.75 -6.34
C ALA A 70 5.09 -8.22 -6.75
N LYS A 71 5.50 -8.53 -7.98
CA LYS A 71 5.47 -9.89 -8.53
C LYS A 71 6.19 -10.95 -7.68
N ASP A 72 7.23 -10.56 -6.94
CA ASP A 72 7.97 -11.46 -6.05
C ASP A 72 7.30 -11.69 -4.68
N GLY A 73 6.05 -11.25 -4.50
CA GLY A 73 5.32 -11.30 -3.24
C GLY A 73 5.46 -10.02 -2.40
N GLY A 74 5.82 -8.91 -3.03
CA GLY A 74 5.92 -7.59 -2.41
C GLY A 74 7.25 -7.26 -1.73
N PHE A 75 7.39 -6.00 -1.35
CA PHE A 75 8.57 -5.44 -0.68
C PHE A 75 8.16 -4.51 0.46
N ILE A 76 9.06 -4.28 1.42
CA ILE A 76 8.78 -3.38 2.53
C ILE A 76 9.06 -1.94 2.08
N ALA A 77 8.14 -1.03 2.37
CA ALA A 77 8.30 0.40 2.14
C ALA A 77 7.88 1.20 3.36
N LEU A 78 8.57 2.33 3.58
CA LEU A 78 8.16 3.31 4.56
C LEU A 78 7.17 4.28 3.93
N SER A 79 6.13 4.63 4.68
CA SER A 79 5.08 5.50 4.19
C SER A 79 4.54 6.44 5.25
N LYS A 80 3.84 7.47 4.78
CA LYS A 80 3.15 8.42 5.63
C LYS A 80 1.76 8.68 5.07
N THR A 81 0.74 8.86 5.92
CA THR A 81 -0.57 9.31 5.44
C THR A 81 -0.49 10.76 4.94
N THR A 82 -1.29 11.10 3.94
CA THR A 82 -1.36 12.47 3.40
C THR A 82 -1.90 13.47 4.42
N TYR A 83 -2.84 13.05 5.27
CA TYR A 83 -3.36 13.83 6.38
C TYR A 83 -3.55 12.95 7.62
N ALA A 84 -3.93 13.57 8.75
CA ALA A 84 -4.37 12.84 9.93
C ALA A 84 -5.62 11.99 9.59
N PRO A 85 -5.55 10.65 9.65
CA PRO A 85 -6.67 9.82 9.27
C PRO A 85 -7.80 9.99 10.28
N LYS A 86 -9.02 10.19 9.77
CA LYS A 86 -10.23 10.28 10.61
C LYS A 86 -10.74 8.91 11.06
N GLN A 87 -10.34 7.84 10.38
CA GLN A 87 -10.61 6.45 10.74
C GLN A 87 -9.34 5.78 11.25
N GLU A 88 -9.49 4.81 12.15
CA GLU A 88 -8.37 4.03 12.68
C GLU A 88 -7.81 3.12 11.57
N VAL A 89 -6.54 3.31 11.22
CA VAL A 89 -5.76 2.40 10.35
C VAL A 89 -5.17 1.29 11.23
N LYS A 90 -5.27 0.04 10.79
CA LYS A 90 -4.81 -1.14 11.53
C LYS A 90 -3.76 -1.92 10.75
N VAL A 91 -2.92 -2.62 11.50
CA VAL A 91 -2.07 -3.67 10.92
C VAL A 91 -2.95 -4.68 10.21
N GLY A 92 -2.60 -5.00 8.97
CA GLY A 92 -3.34 -5.88 8.09
C GLY A 92 -4.40 -5.19 7.23
N ASP A 93 -4.60 -3.86 7.32
CA ASP A 93 -5.46 -3.16 6.36
C ASP A 93 -4.77 -3.02 5.00
N LEU A 94 -5.54 -3.11 3.91
CA LEU A 94 -5.06 -2.72 2.58
C LEU A 94 -5.04 -1.21 2.47
N VAL A 95 -4.04 -0.67 1.79
CA VAL A 95 -3.89 0.75 1.54
C VAL A 95 -3.50 1.03 0.10
N CYS A 96 -3.92 2.19 -0.40
CA CYS A 96 -3.43 2.76 -1.63
C CYS A 96 -2.17 3.58 -1.32
N TRP A 97 -1.01 3.04 -1.69
CA TRP A 97 0.29 3.66 -1.50
C TRP A 97 0.82 4.20 -2.82
N VAL A 98 1.30 5.44 -2.83
CA VAL A 98 1.88 6.06 -4.02
C VAL A 98 3.36 6.35 -3.76
N PRO A 99 4.30 5.75 -4.52
CA PRO A 99 5.72 6.07 -4.44
C PRO A 99 5.95 7.51 -4.90
N LEU A 100 6.64 8.30 -4.09
CA LEU A 100 6.95 9.70 -4.44
C LEU A 100 8.45 9.95 -4.58
N LYS A 101 9.26 9.34 -3.71
CA LYS A 101 10.70 9.60 -3.63
C LYS A 101 11.46 8.31 -3.35
N HIS A 102 12.59 8.14 -4.03
CA HIS A 102 13.56 7.10 -3.69
C HIS A 102 14.74 7.73 -2.95
N GLU A 103 14.97 7.29 -1.72
CA GLU A 103 16.11 7.68 -0.89
C GLU A 103 17.21 6.61 -0.98
N ALA A 104 18.25 6.91 -1.75
CA ALA A 104 19.40 6.02 -1.92
C ALA A 104 20.02 5.59 -0.58
N ALA A 105 20.10 6.52 0.39
CA ALA A 105 20.64 6.21 1.72
C ALA A 105 19.83 5.15 2.49
N LEU A 106 18.52 5.04 2.24
CA LEU A 106 17.70 3.97 2.83
C LEU A 106 17.87 2.66 2.05
N ALA A 107 17.94 2.73 0.72
CA ALA A 107 18.20 1.57 -0.13
C ALA A 107 19.55 0.89 0.22
N GLU A 108 20.61 1.68 0.43
CA GLU A 108 21.94 1.17 0.79
C GLU A 108 22.00 0.49 2.17
N GLN A 109 21.04 0.78 3.05
CA GLN A 109 20.95 0.18 4.38
C GLN A 109 20.15 -1.13 4.42
N ALA A 110 19.50 -1.50 3.31
CA ALA A 110 18.64 -2.68 3.21
C ALA A 110 19.20 -3.71 2.21
N ASN A 111 18.77 -4.96 2.36
CA ASN A 111 19.07 -6.02 1.37
C ASN A 111 18.19 -5.90 0.11
N ASP A 112 17.19 -5.01 0.13
CA ASP A 112 16.26 -4.77 -0.97
C ASP A 112 16.28 -3.27 -1.31
N GLU A 113 16.79 -2.90 -2.50
CA GLU A 113 16.87 -1.50 -2.95
C GLU A 113 15.49 -0.82 -3.01
N ARG A 114 14.41 -1.60 -3.13
CA ARG A 114 13.04 -1.08 -3.14
C ARG A 114 12.65 -0.47 -1.80
N PHE A 115 13.33 -0.85 -0.72
CA PHE A 115 13.17 -0.24 0.60
C PHE A 115 13.48 1.27 0.60
N GLY A 116 14.28 1.75 -0.35
CA GLY A 116 14.54 3.18 -0.52
C GLY A 116 13.31 3.98 -0.94
N TRP A 117 12.25 3.36 -1.43
CA TRP A 117 11.04 4.08 -1.80
C TRP A 117 10.25 4.54 -0.58
N ILE A 118 10.02 5.85 -0.54
CA ILE A 118 9.11 6.51 0.38
C ILE A 118 7.90 6.98 -0.42
N GLY A 119 6.72 6.65 0.09
CA GLY A 119 5.46 7.04 -0.53
C GLY A 119 4.42 7.51 0.46
N LEU A 120 3.29 7.96 -0.06
CA LEU A 120 2.16 8.42 0.73
C LEU A 120 0.98 7.45 0.64
N VAL A 121 0.27 7.31 1.74
CA VAL A 121 -1.00 6.58 1.80
C VAL A 121 -2.16 7.55 1.64
N PHE A 122 -2.97 7.31 0.61
CA PHE A 122 -4.10 8.16 0.25
C PHE A 122 -5.44 7.62 0.76
N ALA A 123 -5.58 6.30 0.88
CA ALA A 123 -6.81 5.65 1.36
C ALA A 123 -6.51 4.23 1.85
N THR A 124 -7.43 3.63 2.61
CA THR A 124 -7.50 2.16 2.73
C THR A 124 -8.34 1.62 1.58
N LEU A 125 -8.09 0.36 1.26
CA LEU A 125 -8.84 -0.36 0.25
C LEU A 125 -9.70 -1.40 0.95
N GLU A 126 -10.90 -1.60 0.44
CA GLU A 126 -11.66 -2.80 0.75
C GLU A 126 -11.07 -3.97 -0.03
N PRO A 127 -11.19 -5.22 0.45
CA PRO A 127 -10.81 -6.42 -0.30
C PRO A 127 -11.81 -6.71 -1.44
N ASP A 128 -12.20 -5.66 -2.16
CA ASP A 128 -13.16 -5.69 -3.26
C ASP A 128 -12.53 -4.98 -4.46
N TRP A 129 -12.62 -5.61 -5.62
CA TRP A 129 -12.23 -5.06 -6.92
C TRP A 129 -13.50 -4.79 -7.72
N VAL A 130 -13.76 -3.53 -8.04
CA VAL A 130 -15.01 -3.07 -8.65
C VAL A 130 -14.66 -2.11 -9.79
N GLU A 131 -15.29 -2.26 -10.95
CA GLU A 131 -15.11 -1.34 -12.10
C GLU A 131 -13.65 -1.17 -12.58
N ASP A 132 -12.85 -2.25 -12.56
CA ASP A 132 -11.43 -2.24 -12.96
C ASP A 132 -10.47 -1.54 -11.97
N GLU A 133 -10.93 -1.21 -10.76
CA GLU A 133 -10.13 -0.57 -9.71
C GLU A 133 -10.37 -1.24 -8.33
N TRP A 134 -9.45 -1.03 -7.39
CA TRP A 134 -9.68 -1.44 -5.99
C TRP A 134 -10.71 -0.52 -5.35
N ALA A 135 -11.71 -1.10 -4.68
CA ALA A 135 -12.73 -0.36 -3.96
C ALA A 135 -12.09 0.49 -2.86
N LEU A 136 -12.19 1.81 -3.00
CA LEU A 136 -11.66 2.76 -2.04
C LEU A 136 -12.55 2.81 -0.81
N ARG A 137 -11.94 2.67 0.37
CA ARG A 137 -12.54 3.08 1.63
C ARG A 137 -12.02 4.47 1.96
N GLU A 138 -12.84 5.49 1.66
CA GLU A 138 -12.44 6.89 1.78
C GLU A 138 -12.08 7.30 3.23
N PHE A 139 -11.01 8.10 3.37
CA PHE A 139 -10.55 8.69 4.63
C PHE A 139 -10.91 10.17 4.82
N TYR A 140 -11.26 10.86 3.73
CA TYR A 140 -11.25 12.32 3.70
C TYR A 140 -12.57 12.87 3.12
N GLU A 141 -13.44 13.36 4.02
CA GLU A 141 -14.44 14.40 3.72
C GLU A 141 -14.03 15.71 4.40
#